data_AF-A0A7K0N5H7-F1
#
_entry.id   AF-A0A7K0N5H7-F1
#
_cell.length_a   1.000
_cell.length_b   1.000
_cell.length_c   1.000
_cell.angle_alpha   90.00
_cell.angle_beta   90.00
_cell.angle_gamma   90.00
#
_symmetry.space_group_name_H-M   'P 1'
#
loop_
_entity.id
_entity.type
_entity.pdbx_description
1 polymer ?
#
loop_
_entity_poly.entity_id
_entity_poly.type
_entity_poly.pdbx_seq_one_letter_code
_entity_poly.pdbx_strand_id
1 'polypeptide(L)' 'MSDEDLEIDDVLVLEEVNTELALAVWEPTGDIGIDAALDELTQLEDLPPGERIAVYEGVHRQLHQRLADLSTGP' A
#
# COMPACT_ATOMS: atom_id res chain seq x y z
N MET A 1 13.56 -42.26 0.33
CA MET A 1 13.35 -40.86 0.72
C MET A 1 14.24 -40.09 -0.21
N SER A 2 13.64 -39.43 -1.20
CA SER A 2 14.38 -38.70 -2.22
C SER A 2 14.45 -37.26 -1.74
N ASP A 3 15.65 -36.81 -1.40
CA ASP A 3 15.98 -35.39 -1.27
C ASP A 3 15.66 -34.74 -2.62
N GLU A 4 14.56 -34.00 -2.65
CA GLU A 4 14.18 -33.17 -3.77
C GLU A 4 15.08 -31.93 -3.67
N ASP A 5 16.17 -31.94 -4.43
CA ASP A 5 17.04 -30.78 -4.67
C ASP A 5 16.17 -29.65 -5.25
N LEU A 6 15.67 -28.78 -4.38
CA LEU A 6 15.01 -27.54 -4.78
C LEU A 6 16.06 -26.63 -5.37
N GLU A 7 16.15 -26.61 -6.71
CA GLU A 7 17.00 -25.72 -7.49
C GLU A 7 16.80 -24.27 -7.02
N ILE A 8 17.84 -23.69 -6.41
CA ILE A 8 17.88 -22.30 -5.88
C ILE A 8 17.92 -21.26 -7.03
N ASP A 9 17.50 -21.63 -8.24
CA ASP A 9 17.56 -20.76 -9.43
C ASP A 9 16.41 -19.75 -9.49
N ASP A 10 15.40 -19.87 -8.61
CA ASP A 10 14.21 -19.00 -8.60
C ASP A 10 14.14 -18.04 -7.39
N VAL A 11 15.28 -17.76 -6.75
CA VAL A 11 15.35 -16.72 -5.71
C VAL A 11 15.37 -15.34 -6.38
N LEU A 12 14.20 -14.71 -6.47
CA LEU A 12 14.07 -13.32 -6.87
C LEU A 12 14.75 -12.41 -5.83
N VAL A 13 15.98 -11.99 -6.12
CA VAL A 13 16.68 -10.98 -5.33
C VAL A 13 16.06 -9.62 -5.63
N LEU A 14 15.30 -9.09 -4.67
CA LEU A 14 14.76 -7.73 -4.76
C LEU A 14 15.93 -6.74 -4.69
N GLU A 15 16.14 -5.99 -5.78
CA GLU A 15 17.13 -4.91 -5.83
C GLU A 15 16.76 -3.84 -4.79
N GLU A 16 17.72 -3.42 -3.98
CA GLU A 16 17.52 -2.39 -2.95
C GLU A 16 17.28 -1.04 -3.62
N VAL A 17 16.01 -0.70 -3.85
CA VAL A 17 15.61 0.58 -4.43
C VAL A 17 16.02 1.70 -3.47
N ASN A 18 16.85 2.64 -3.92
CA ASN A 18 17.15 3.85 -3.17
C ASN A 18 15.87 4.71 -3.07
N THR A 19 15.23 4.65 -1.90
CA THR A 19 13.90 5.23 -1.62
C THR A 19 13.91 6.74 -1.40
N GLU A 20 15.08 7.41 -1.38
CA GLU A 20 15.17 8.84 -1.07
C GLU A 20 14.63 9.76 -2.19
N LEU A 21 14.43 9.25 -3.40
CA LEU A 21 13.95 10.03 -4.57
C LEU A 21 12.82 9.37 -5.36
N ALA A 22 12.36 8.19 -4.92
CA ALA A 22 11.16 7.60 -5.49
C ALA A 22 9.95 8.35 -4.92
N LEU A 23 9.37 9.25 -5.71
CA LEU A 23 7.94 9.57 -5.53
C LEU A 23 7.25 8.21 -5.53
N ALA A 24 6.71 7.81 -4.39
CA ALA A 24 6.07 6.51 -4.22
C ALA A 24 4.80 6.51 -5.08
N VAL A 25 4.95 6.32 -6.39
CA VAL A 25 3.86 6.03 -7.31
C VAL A 25 3.57 4.56 -7.16
N TRP A 26 2.89 4.25 -6.08
CA TRP A 26 2.16 3.02 -5.83
C TRP A 26 1.32 2.62 -7.05
N GLU A 27 1.36 1.33 -7.38
CA GLU A 27 0.51 0.76 -8.41
C GLU A 27 -0.96 0.78 -7.93
N PRO A 28 -1.93 1.11 -8.81
CA PRO A 28 -3.33 1.12 -8.44
C PRO A 28 -3.77 -0.27 -7.98
N THR A 29 -4.47 -0.33 -6.86
CA THR A 29 -4.96 -1.56 -6.22
C THR A 29 -6.08 -2.24 -7.01
N GLY A 30 -6.66 -1.51 -7.98
CA GLY A 30 -7.78 -1.96 -8.81
C GLY A 30 -9.15 -1.68 -8.18
N ASP A 31 -9.19 -1.22 -6.93
CA ASP A 31 -10.39 -0.69 -6.29
C ASP A 31 -10.32 0.83 -6.24
N ILE A 32 -11.23 1.49 -6.98
CA ILE A 32 -11.30 2.96 -7.09
C ILE A 32 -11.46 3.62 -5.71
N GLY A 33 -12.12 2.97 -4.76
CA GLY A 33 -12.33 3.51 -3.41
C GLY A 33 -11.08 3.45 -2.55
N ILE A 34 -10.28 2.40 -2.69
CA ILE A 34 -8.96 2.26 -2.06
C ILE A 34 -7.97 3.24 -2.70
N ASP A 35 -7.92 3.28 -4.04
CA ASP A 35 -7.05 4.19 -4.79
C ASP A 35 -7.37 5.66 -4.50
N ALA A 36 -8.65 6.03 -4.31
CA ALA A 36 -9.00 7.40 -3.93
C ALA A 36 -8.56 7.73 -2.49
N ALA A 37 -8.80 6.82 -1.53
CA ALA A 37 -8.44 7.06 -0.12
C ALA A 37 -6.94 7.24 0.07
N LEU A 38 -6.17 6.57 -0.76
CA LEU A 38 -4.75 6.39 -0.58
C LEU A 38 -4.01 7.47 -1.42
N ASP A 39 -4.68 8.07 -2.42
CA ASP A 39 -4.29 9.33 -3.09
C ASP A 39 -4.39 10.54 -2.15
N GLU A 40 -5.36 10.54 -1.21
CA GLU A 40 -5.44 11.59 -0.17
C GLU A 40 -4.19 11.61 0.73
N LEU A 41 -3.49 10.49 0.91
CA LEU A 41 -2.25 10.45 1.68
C LEU A 41 -1.08 11.13 0.97
N THR A 42 -1.09 11.21 -0.36
CA THR A 42 -0.03 11.90 -1.12
C THR A 42 0.00 13.40 -0.84
N GLN A 43 -1.14 13.97 -0.45
CA GLN A 43 -1.30 15.40 -0.15
C GLN A 43 -0.85 15.76 1.29
N LEU A 44 -0.51 14.77 2.12
CA LEU A 44 -0.09 15.00 3.51
C LEU A 44 1.24 15.74 3.64
N GLU A 45 2.12 15.62 2.65
CA GLU A 45 3.44 16.28 2.66
C GLU A 45 3.31 17.81 2.72
N ASP A 46 2.28 18.35 2.06
CA ASP A 46 1.99 19.78 1.96
C ASP A 46 1.18 20.33 3.14
N LEU A 47 0.62 19.46 3.99
CA LEU A 47 -0.25 19.87 5.10
C LEU A 47 0.53 20.17 6.39
N PRO A 48 0.06 21.08 7.24
CA PRO A 48 0.65 21.30 8.56
C PRO A 48 0.40 20.10 9.49
N PRO A 49 1.30 19.80 10.44
CA PRO A 49 1.21 18.61 11.29
C PRO A 49 -0.12 18.43 12.05
N GLY A 50 -0.78 19.53 12.42
CA GLY A 50 -2.07 19.48 13.10
C GLY A 50 -3.23 19.00 12.22
N GLU A 51 -3.13 19.18 10.91
CA GLU A 51 -4.15 18.75 9.94
C GLU A 51 -3.87 17.34 9.40
N ARG A 52 -2.59 16.90 9.43
CA ARG A 52 -2.18 15.56 9.00
C ARG A 52 -2.86 14.44 9.79
N ILE A 53 -3.08 14.64 11.09
CA ILE A 53 -3.72 13.63 11.96
C ILE A 53 -5.16 13.38 11.51
N ALA A 54 -5.92 14.45 11.23
CA ALA A 54 -7.31 14.34 10.81
C ALA A 54 -7.46 13.64 9.46
N VAL A 55 -6.56 13.94 8.51
CA VAL A 55 -6.53 13.28 7.20
C VAL A 55 -6.14 11.81 7.36
N TYR A 56 -5.10 11.50 8.13
CA TYR A 56 -4.68 10.12 8.39
C TYR A 56 -5.79 9.27 9.01
N GLU A 57 -6.48 9.79 10.03
CA GLU A 57 -7.62 9.10 10.64
C GLU A 57 -8.79 8.91 9.67
N GLY A 58 -9.03 9.89 8.79
CA GLY A 58 -10.04 9.81 7.74
C GLY A 58 -9.76 8.67 6.78
N VAL A 59 -8.55 8.66 6.20
CA VAL A 59 -8.10 7.62 5.28
C VAL A 59 -8.10 6.25 5.95
N HIS A 60 -7.61 6.14 7.18
CA HIS A 60 -7.57 4.86 7.90
C HIS A 60 -8.97 4.28 8.11
N ARG A 61 -9.96 5.12 8.46
CA ARG A 61 -11.36 4.68 8.57
C ARG A 61 -11.94 4.25 7.22
N GLN A 62 -11.69 5.01 6.17
CA GLN A 62 -12.18 4.73 4.83
C GLN A 62 -11.61 3.42 4.29
N LEU A 63 -10.30 3.23 4.42
CA LEU A 63 -9.62 2.02 4.01
C LEU A 63 -10.12 0.81 4.80
N HIS A 64 -10.24 0.94 6.12
CA HIS A 64 -10.77 -0.13 6.96
C HIS A 64 -12.20 -0.52 6.58
N GLN A 65 -13.07 0.47 6.28
CA GLN A 65 -14.43 0.20 5.81
C GLN A 65 -14.43 -0.52 4.46
N ARG A 66 -13.66 -0.03 3.48
CA ARG A 66 -13.57 -0.64 2.15
C ARG A 66 -13.04 -2.07 2.20
N LEU A 67 -12.00 -2.31 2.99
CA LEU A 67 -11.46 -3.65 3.19
C LEU A 67 -12.46 -4.56 3.92
N ALA A 68 -13.20 -4.05 4.91
CA ALA A 68 -14.25 -4.81 5.57
C ALA A 68 -15.40 -5.17 4.60
N ASP A 69 -15.81 -4.24 3.74
CA ASP A 69 -16.84 -4.46 2.72
C ASP A 69 -16.39 -5.51 1.69
N LEU A 70 -15.14 -5.46 1.24
CA LEU A 70 -14.54 -6.46 0.35
C LEU A 70 -14.39 -7.83 1.02
N SER A 71 -14.00 -7.85 2.30
CA SER A 71 -13.88 -9.07 3.10
C SER A 71 -15.24 -9.70 3.40
N THR A 72 -16.32 -8.91 3.40
CA THR A 72 -17.68 -9.35 3.68
C THR A 72 -18.49 -9.45 2.38
N GLY A 73 -17.82 -9.68 1.25
CA GLY A 73 -18.49 -9.89 -0.05
C GLY A 73 -19.65 -10.90 0.03
N PRO A 74 -20.62 -10.83 -0.90
CA PRO A 74 -21.87 -11.61 -0.84
C PRO A 74 -21.67 -13.13 -0.68
#